data_AF-U3TBT9-F1
#
_entry.id   AF-U3TBT9-F1
#
_cell.length_a   1.000
_cell.length_b   1.000
_cell.length_c   1.000
_cell.angle_alpha   90.00
_cell.angle_beta   90.00
_cell.angle_gamma   90.00
#
_symmetry.space_group_name_H-M   'P 1'
#
loop_
_entity.id
_entity.type
_entity.pdbx_description
1 polymer ?
#
loop_
_entity_poly.entity_id
_entity_poly.type
_entity_poly.pdbx_seq_one_letter_code
_entity_poly.pdbx_strand_id
1 'polypeptide(L)'
;MSRQPRPRDRKPSLQGRPQPHIAALEVEAIVLDYIPEGNPRDPHREHRSKPVVQGLGVRRLHLVDGVPLHEVDILERVTLAREVVYNVPIIARLPGGVERRVKSVSVAVTCLPGQAREGGVREIYCYPLSYADQATLEALQQLLGEGDERHRYILVDSPDKLSEVARGHGLSGKIVSTPRDPISYQDLTDVARATLPDAVRKLVREREEFFVEFFNVAEPINIRIHALEALKGVGKKMARHLLLERERRRFTSFEEVKKILKIDPAEALAEKILEEIECRDTVKYYFFVEPCDPSKPYLGYTERMWKSYAARVRARREAAGGESGS
;
A
#
# COMPACT_ATOMS: atom_id res chain seq x y z
N MET A 1 24.81 6.34 -24.33
CA MET A 1 23.65 5.59 -23.80
C MET A 1 23.32 6.15 -22.44
N SER A 2 22.36 7.09 -22.35
CA SER A 2 22.00 7.75 -21.09
C SER A 2 21.36 6.74 -20.16
N ARG A 3 22.00 6.48 -19.01
CA ARG A 3 21.40 5.75 -17.90
C ARG A 3 20.23 6.57 -17.39
N GLN A 4 19.01 6.04 -17.45
CA GLN A 4 17.88 6.63 -16.74
C GLN A 4 18.22 6.66 -15.23
N PRO A 5 17.86 7.72 -14.50
CA PRO A 5 18.07 7.79 -13.06
C PRO A 5 17.33 6.64 -12.36
N ARG A 6 17.95 6.04 -11.33
CA ARG A 6 17.33 4.97 -10.55
C ARG A 6 16.16 5.56 -9.75
N PRO A 7 15.14 4.77 -9.34
CA PRO A 7 13.98 5.28 -8.60
C PRO A 7 14.33 6.08 -7.33
N ARG A 8 15.46 5.76 -6.68
CA ARG A 8 16.01 6.53 -5.54
C ARG A 8 16.53 7.93 -5.89
N ASP A 9 16.70 8.25 -7.16
CA ASP A 9 17.12 9.55 -7.68
C ASP A 9 15.92 10.42 -8.10
N ARG A 10 14.68 10.02 -7.81
CA ARG A 10 13.50 10.88 -8.05
C ARG A 10 13.65 12.14 -7.20
N LYS A 11 13.79 13.29 -7.87
CA LYS A 11 13.75 14.61 -7.25
C LYS A 11 12.50 14.72 -6.36
N PRO A 12 12.59 15.44 -5.21
CA PRO A 12 11.46 15.64 -4.33
C PRO A 12 10.26 16.19 -5.10
N SER A 13 9.07 15.71 -4.75
CA SER A 13 7.80 16.07 -5.37
C SER A 13 7.71 17.58 -5.64
N LEU A 14 7.24 17.94 -6.85
CA LEU A 14 7.04 19.30 -7.35
C LEU A 14 6.17 20.24 -6.47
N GLN A 15 5.73 19.81 -5.28
CA GLN A 15 4.81 20.54 -4.41
C GLN A 15 5.30 20.76 -2.98
N GLY A 16 6.55 20.44 -2.63
CA GLY A 16 7.11 20.78 -1.30
C GLY A 16 6.39 20.16 -0.09
N ARG A 17 5.38 19.31 -0.29
CA ARG A 17 4.74 18.51 0.75
C ARG A 17 5.46 17.17 0.83
N PRO A 18 5.93 16.75 2.01
CA PRO A 18 6.51 15.42 2.16
C PRO A 18 5.46 14.39 1.78
N GLN A 19 5.80 13.47 0.87
CA GLN A 19 4.90 12.38 0.52
C GLN A 19 4.56 11.56 1.77
N PRO A 20 3.33 11.06 1.91
CA PRO A 20 2.98 10.18 3.01
C PRO A 20 3.79 8.88 2.89
N HIS A 21 4.06 8.25 4.03
CA HIS A 21 4.68 6.93 4.07
C HIS A 21 3.82 5.90 3.32
N ILE A 22 4.44 4.94 2.63
CA ILE A 22 3.70 3.94 1.85
C ILE A 22 2.69 3.13 2.66
N ALA A 23 3.04 2.68 3.87
CA ALA A 23 2.09 2.04 4.81
C ALA A 23 0.92 2.93 5.27
N ALA A 24 0.93 4.23 4.96
CA ALA A 24 -0.25 5.10 5.13
C ALA A 24 -1.21 5.03 3.93
N LEU A 25 -0.67 4.72 2.75
CA LEU A 25 -1.41 4.59 1.50
C LEU A 25 -1.90 3.14 1.28
N GLU A 26 -1.07 2.17 1.65
CA GLU A 26 -1.30 0.73 1.56
C GLU A 26 -1.26 0.14 2.97
N VAL A 27 -2.40 -0.28 3.50
CA VAL A 27 -2.45 -0.90 4.84
C VAL A 27 -2.12 -2.39 4.77
N GLU A 28 -2.46 -3.02 3.65
CA GLU A 28 -2.20 -4.43 3.37
C GLU A 28 -1.57 -4.58 1.98
N ALA A 29 -0.79 -5.65 1.83
CA ALA A 29 -0.23 -6.07 0.55
C ALA A 29 -0.41 -7.58 0.35
N ILE A 30 -0.35 -8.02 -0.91
CA ILE A 30 -0.24 -9.42 -1.30
C ILE A 30 1.23 -9.72 -1.58
N VAL A 31 1.78 -10.77 -0.97
CA VAL A 31 3.17 -11.19 -1.16
C VAL A 31 3.38 -11.68 -2.61
N LEU A 32 4.39 -11.13 -3.28
CA LEU A 32 4.80 -11.52 -4.63
C LEU A 32 6.03 -12.44 -4.60
N ASP A 33 6.94 -12.20 -3.67
CA ASP A 33 8.15 -12.98 -3.43
C ASP A 33 8.58 -12.85 -1.97
N TYR A 34 9.17 -13.90 -1.43
CA TYR A 34 9.77 -13.94 -0.11
C TYR A 34 11.17 -14.53 -0.21
N ILE A 35 12.15 -13.76 0.26
CA ILE A 35 13.58 -14.05 0.16
C ILE A 35 14.13 -14.15 1.60
N PRO A 36 14.09 -15.33 2.24
CA PRO A 36 14.44 -15.48 3.66
C PRO A 36 15.88 -15.08 3.97
N GLU A 37 16.81 -15.47 3.10
CA GLU A 37 18.25 -15.20 3.26
C GLU A 37 18.66 -13.81 2.75
N GLY A 38 17.70 -13.00 2.29
CA GLY A 38 17.92 -11.69 1.69
C GLY A 38 18.38 -11.71 0.24
N ASN A 39 18.39 -10.53 -0.38
CA ASN A 39 18.70 -10.37 -1.80
C ASN A 39 20.21 -10.09 -2.01
N PRO A 40 21.01 -11.04 -2.54
CA PRO A 40 22.45 -10.85 -2.74
C PRO A 40 22.79 -9.73 -3.73
N ARG A 41 21.83 -9.36 -4.59
CA ARG A 41 21.94 -8.28 -5.58
C ARG A 41 21.52 -6.92 -5.03
N ASP A 42 21.16 -6.80 -3.74
CA ASP A 42 20.86 -5.51 -3.12
C ASP A 42 22.06 -4.56 -3.24
N PRO A 43 21.87 -3.30 -3.67
CA PRO A 43 22.95 -2.31 -3.71
C PRO A 43 23.61 -2.07 -2.34
N HIS A 44 22.89 -2.25 -1.23
CA HIS A 44 23.32 -2.04 0.14
C HIS A 44 23.74 -3.36 0.75
N ARG A 45 25.02 -3.47 1.10
CA ARG A 45 25.62 -4.72 1.58
C ARG A 45 24.94 -5.23 2.86
N GLU A 46 24.54 -4.30 3.72
CA GLU A 46 23.85 -4.52 4.99
C GLU A 46 22.42 -5.09 4.84
N HIS A 47 21.83 -5.02 3.64
CA HIS A 47 20.48 -5.54 3.36
C HIS A 47 20.51 -6.88 2.61
N ARG A 48 21.68 -7.27 2.09
CA ARG A 48 21.82 -8.49 1.28
C ARG A 48 21.50 -9.78 2.00
N SER A 49 21.65 -9.78 3.32
CA SER A 49 21.49 -10.97 4.18
C SER A 49 20.29 -10.87 5.12
N LYS A 50 19.39 -9.91 4.90
CA LYS A 50 18.18 -9.73 5.72
C LYS A 50 16.97 -10.27 4.96
N PRO A 51 16.02 -10.96 5.63
CA PRO A 51 14.79 -11.39 4.98
C PRO A 51 14.08 -10.21 4.31
N VAL A 52 13.65 -10.39 3.07
CA VAL A 52 12.91 -9.37 2.31
C VAL A 52 11.67 -10.00 1.70
N VAL A 53 10.57 -9.25 1.76
CA VAL A 53 9.34 -9.50 1.02
C VAL A 53 9.18 -8.43 -0.02
N GLN A 54 8.76 -8.82 -1.23
CA GLN A 54 8.20 -7.90 -2.21
C GLN A 54 6.71 -8.16 -2.34
N GLY A 55 5.90 -7.11 -2.46
CA GLY A 55 4.45 -7.20 -2.41
C GLY A 55 3.72 -6.21 -3.31
N LEU A 56 2.45 -6.50 -3.57
CA LEU A 56 1.49 -5.61 -4.25
C LEU A 56 0.49 -5.06 -3.24
N GLY A 57 0.48 -3.74 -3.05
CA GLY A 57 -0.47 -3.03 -2.20
C GLY A 57 -1.92 -3.24 -2.65
N VAL A 58 -2.81 -3.49 -1.68
CA VAL A 58 -4.21 -3.85 -1.93
C VAL A 58 -5.08 -2.63 -2.27
N ARG A 59 -4.69 -1.43 -1.84
CA ARG A 59 -5.54 -0.22 -1.87
C ARG A 59 -5.26 0.66 -3.09
N ARG A 60 -3.99 0.94 -3.39
CA ARG A 60 -3.56 1.79 -4.51
C ARG A 60 -2.59 1.10 -5.46
N LEU A 61 -2.39 -0.22 -5.32
CA LEU A 61 -1.60 -1.03 -6.25
C LEU A 61 -0.12 -0.63 -6.31
N HIS A 62 0.41 0.02 -5.26
CA HIS A 62 1.85 0.29 -5.18
C HIS A 62 2.61 -1.02 -4.98
N LEU A 63 3.77 -1.13 -5.60
CA LEU A 63 4.72 -2.19 -5.29
C LEU A 63 5.52 -1.78 -4.05
N VAL A 64 5.67 -2.70 -3.12
CA VAL A 64 6.35 -2.47 -1.84
C VAL A 64 7.42 -3.53 -1.63
N ASP A 65 8.48 -3.14 -0.94
CA ASP A 65 9.40 -4.06 -0.29
C ASP A 65 9.33 -3.88 1.23
N GLY A 66 9.90 -4.83 1.97
CA GLY A 66 9.99 -4.71 3.41
C GLY A 66 10.56 -5.95 4.08
N VAL A 67 10.87 -5.82 5.37
CA VAL A 67 11.35 -6.89 6.23
C VAL A 67 10.16 -7.55 6.91
N PRO A 68 9.91 -8.85 6.67
CA PRO A 68 8.85 -9.56 7.38
C PRO A 68 9.24 -9.82 8.83
N LEU A 69 8.28 -9.71 9.75
CA LEU A 69 8.49 -10.05 11.17
C LEU A 69 8.19 -11.52 11.49
N HIS A 70 7.61 -12.25 10.52
CA HIS A 70 7.29 -13.66 10.58
C HIS A 70 7.49 -14.27 9.18
N GLU A 71 7.64 -15.58 9.07
CA GLU A 71 7.59 -16.25 7.77
C GLU A 71 6.24 -16.01 7.09
N VAL A 72 6.27 -15.85 5.76
CA VAL A 72 5.10 -15.56 4.92
C VAL A 72 5.11 -16.41 3.66
N ASP A 73 3.93 -16.63 3.11
CA ASP A 73 3.75 -17.38 1.87
C ASP A 73 3.50 -16.47 0.66
N ILE A 74 3.87 -16.94 -0.53
CA ILE A 74 3.56 -16.24 -1.79
C ILE A 74 2.03 -16.19 -1.96
N LEU A 75 1.52 -15.05 -2.43
CA LEU A 75 0.08 -14.70 -2.50
C LEU A 75 -0.63 -14.58 -1.14
N GLU A 76 0.07 -14.66 -0.02
CA GLU A 76 -0.50 -14.37 1.30
C GLU A 76 -0.79 -12.87 1.44
N ARG A 77 -1.83 -12.53 2.22
CA ARG A 77 -2.12 -11.14 2.59
C ARG A 77 -1.40 -10.79 3.88
N VAL A 78 -0.66 -9.68 3.85
CA VAL A 78 0.16 -9.19 4.96
C VAL A 78 -0.21 -7.75 5.31
N THR A 79 0.00 -7.38 6.56
CA THR A 79 -0.18 -6.01 7.05
C THR A 79 1.13 -5.24 6.94
N LEU A 80 1.07 -4.02 6.38
CA LEU A 80 2.24 -3.16 6.25
C LEU A 80 2.38 -2.27 7.49
N ALA A 81 3.53 -2.33 8.14
CA ALA A 81 3.91 -1.48 9.26
C ALA A 81 4.98 -0.46 8.83
N ARG A 82 4.94 0.74 9.42
CA ARG A 82 5.84 1.83 9.04
C ARG A 82 7.22 1.63 9.65
N GLU A 83 8.24 1.54 8.82
CA GLU A 83 9.62 1.60 9.29
C GLU A 83 10.08 3.05 9.44
N VAL A 84 10.62 3.37 10.62
CA VAL A 84 11.21 4.66 10.91
C VAL A 84 12.55 4.46 11.59
N VAL A 85 13.57 5.18 11.15
CA VAL A 85 14.90 5.13 11.77
C VAL A 85 15.06 6.33 12.69
N TYR A 86 15.26 6.07 13.98
CA TYR A 86 15.51 7.07 15.01
C TYR A 86 17.00 7.14 15.33
N ASN A 87 17.55 8.35 15.45
CA ASN A 87 18.92 8.57 15.92
C ASN A 87 18.89 8.84 17.43
N VAL A 88 19.06 7.79 18.23
CA VAL A 88 18.96 7.84 19.69
C VAL A 88 20.27 8.33 20.30
N PRO A 89 20.28 9.44 21.08
CA PRO A 89 21.48 9.92 21.73
C PRO A 89 21.79 9.07 22.98
N ILE A 90 23.02 8.58 23.08
CA ILE A 90 23.52 7.92 24.29
C ILE A 90 24.16 8.99 25.18
N ILE A 91 23.61 9.17 26.37
CA ILE A 91 24.06 10.13 27.37
C ILE A 91 24.84 9.35 28.44
N ALA A 92 26.10 9.73 28.69
CA ALA A 92 26.86 9.21 29.82
C ALA A 92 26.85 10.21 30.97
N ARG A 93 26.73 9.69 32.19
CA ARG A 93 26.92 10.44 33.43
C ARG A 93 28.39 10.40 33.83
N LEU A 94 29.04 11.55 33.80
CA LEU A 94 30.43 11.73 34.23
C LEU A 94 30.50 12.02 35.73
N PRO A 95 31.66 11.80 36.38
CA PRO A 95 31.88 12.22 37.77
C PRO A 95 31.54 13.69 37.98
N GLY A 96 30.82 14.01 39.06
CA GLY A 96 30.29 15.36 39.31
C GLY A 96 28.88 15.60 38.75
N GLY A 97 28.20 14.57 38.23
CA GLY A 97 26.79 14.66 37.80
C GLY A 97 26.60 15.30 36.42
N VAL A 98 27.68 15.50 35.67
CA VAL A 98 27.62 16.10 34.33
C VAL A 98 27.14 15.06 33.32
N GLU A 99 25.98 15.30 32.73
CA GLU A 99 25.46 14.50 31.61
C GLU A 99 26.06 15.01 30.29
N ARG A 100 26.65 14.10 29.52
CA ARG A 100 27.21 14.44 28.20
C ARG A 100 26.78 13.42 27.16
N ARG A 101 26.34 13.89 25.99
CA ARG A 101 26.11 13.04 24.81
C ARG A 101 27.44 12.46 24.35
N VAL A 102 27.56 11.15 24.38
CA VAL A 102 28.82 10.44 24.03
C VAL A 102 28.73 9.81 22.65
N LYS A 103 27.57 9.30 22.27
CA LYS A 103 27.36 8.62 20.98
C LYS A 103 25.91 8.81 20.52
N SER A 104 25.63 8.48 19.26
CA SER A 104 24.27 8.26 18.78
C SER A 104 24.19 6.90 18.13
N VAL A 105 23.08 6.19 18.33
CA VAL A 105 22.81 4.89 17.71
C VAL A 105 21.55 5.03 16.88
N SER A 106 21.62 4.57 15.63
CA SER A 106 20.45 4.50 14.76
C SER A 106 19.67 3.24 15.09
N VAL A 107 18.42 3.40 15.49
CA VAL A 107 17.50 2.31 15.80
C VAL A 107 16.36 2.33 14.79
N ALA A 108 16.23 1.27 14.01
CA ALA A 108 15.09 1.07 13.14
C ALA A 108 13.93 0.53 13.98
N VAL A 109 12.78 1.18 13.91
CA VAL A 109 11.55 0.76 14.58
C VAL A 109 10.46 0.57 13.55
N THR A 110 9.63 -0.45 13.75
CA THR A 110 8.43 -0.69 12.95
C THR A 110 7.20 -0.37 13.77
N CYS A 111 6.33 0.49 13.25
CA CYS A 111 5.20 1.04 13.98
C CYS A 111 3.88 0.76 13.26
N LEU A 112 2.88 0.33 14.03
CA LEU A 112 1.52 0.07 13.58
C LEU A 112 0.53 0.88 14.42
N PRO A 113 -0.37 1.67 13.81
CA PRO A 113 -1.40 2.39 14.56
C PRO A 113 -2.42 1.40 15.12
N GLY A 114 -2.80 1.59 16.38
CA GLY A 114 -3.89 0.88 17.04
C GLY A 114 -5.28 1.44 16.73
N GLN A 115 -6.31 0.83 17.31
CA GLN A 115 -7.69 1.26 17.11
C GLN A 115 -7.91 2.65 17.68
N ALA A 116 -8.70 3.45 16.97
CA ALA A 116 -9.10 4.75 17.48
C ALA A 116 -9.97 4.53 18.73
N ARG A 117 -9.50 5.00 19.89
CA ARG A 117 -10.26 5.00 21.14
C ARG A 117 -11.04 6.30 21.30
N GLU A 118 -12.14 6.26 22.04
CA GLU A 118 -12.84 7.44 22.51
C GLU A 118 -11.87 8.27 23.38
N GLY A 119 -11.70 9.56 23.07
CA GLY A 119 -10.73 10.44 23.74
C GLY A 119 -9.68 11.09 22.84
N GLY A 120 -9.70 10.84 21.52
CA GLY A 120 -8.95 11.61 20.53
C GLY A 120 -7.45 11.28 20.39
N VAL A 121 -6.82 10.67 21.40
CA VAL A 121 -5.44 10.20 21.33
C VAL A 121 -5.38 8.81 20.69
N ARG A 122 -4.57 8.65 19.64
CA ARG A 122 -4.38 7.36 18.96
C ARG A 122 -3.13 6.65 19.48
N GLU A 123 -3.27 5.40 19.88
CA GLU A 123 -2.12 4.58 20.27
C GLU A 123 -1.37 4.09 19.02
N ILE A 124 -0.05 4.17 19.05
CA ILE A 124 0.84 3.64 18.00
C ILE A 124 1.78 2.64 18.66
N TYR A 125 1.72 1.39 18.24
CA TYR A 125 2.54 0.32 18.78
C TYR A 125 3.80 0.19 17.92
N CYS A 126 4.96 0.21 18.55
CA CYS A 126 6.25 0.21 17.85
C CYS A 126 7.16 -0.91 18.38
N TYR A 127 7.82 -1.62 17.48
CA TYR A 127 8.78 -2.67 17.80
C TYR A 127 10.17 -2.32 17.24
N PRO A 128 11.25 -2.39 18.04
CA PRO A 128 12.60 -2.17 17.54
C PRO A 128 13.09 -3.37 16.69
N LEU A 129 13.48 -3.12 15.44
CA LEU A 129 13.98 -4.15 14.51
C LEU A 129 15.44 -4.55 14.77
N SER A 130 16.17 -3.72 15.51
CA SER A 130 17.56 -3.96 15.90
C SER A 130 17.66 -4.08 17.41
N TYR A 131 18.57 -4.93 17.88
CA TYR A 131 18.89 -5.02 19.31
C TYR A 131 19.24 -3.64 19.89
N ALA A 132 18.59 -3.30 20.99
CA ALA A 132 18.82 -2.08 21.76
C ALA A 132 18.88 -2.47 23.24
N ASP A 133 19.85 -1.91 23.96
CA ASP A 133 19.92 -2.08 25.42
C ASP A 133 18.83 -1.26 26.13
N GLN A 134 18.61 -1.54 27.42
CA GLN A 134 17.55 -0.90 28.20
C GLN A 134 17.65 0.62 28.19
N ALA A 135 18.86 1.18 28.31
CA ALA A 135 19.08 2.62 28.27
C ALA A 135 18.71 3.24 26.91
N THR A 136 19.03 2.53 25.81
CA THR A 136 18.64 2.94 24.45
C THR A 136 17.13 2.87 24.26
N LEU A 137 16.46 1.86 24.79
CA LEU A 137 15.00 1.72 24.72
C LEU A 137 14.29 2.83 25.51
N GLU A 138 14.79 3.19 26.69
CA GLU A 138 14.25 4.31 27.48
C GLU A 138 14.41 5.65 26.76
N ALA A 139 15.60 5.90 26.21
CA ALA A 139 15.86 7.10 25.42
C ALA A 139 15.00 7.13 24.13
N LEU A 140 14.82 5.99 23.47
CA LEU A 140 13.93 5.85 22.32
C LEU A 140 12.47 6.13 22.68
N GLN A 141 11.98 5.60 23.81
CA GLN A 141 10.61 5.84 24.27
C GLN A 141 10.36 7.32 24.59
N GLN A 142 11.37 8.04 25.08
CA GLN A 142 11.29 9.49 25.28
C GLN A 142 11.19 10.24 23.96
N LEU A 143 12.02 9.88 22.97
CA LEU A 143 11.98 10.46 21.62
C LEU A 143 10.68 10.16 20.89
N LEU A 144 10.12 8.97 21.10
CA LEU A 144 8.85 8.54 20.52
C LEU A 144 7.70 9.34 21.14
N GLY A 145 7.20 10.32 20.37
CA GLY A 145 6.08 11.17 20.78
C GLY A 145 6.46 12.58 21.20
N GLU A 146 7.75 12.96 21.14
CA GLU A 146 8.14 14.36 21.31
C GLU A 146 7.39 15.26 20.32
N GLY A 147 6.60 16.20 20.84
CA GLY A 147 5.84 17.17 20.05
C GLY A 147 4.58 16.62 19.36
N ASP A 148 4.12 15.40 19.69
CA ASP A 148 2.92 14.79 19.10
C ASP A 148 1.86 14.44 20.16
N GLU A 149 1.10 15.46 20.58
CA GLU A 149 0.02 15.30 21.58
C GLU A 149 -1.15 14.43 21.10
N ARG A 150 -1.20 14.10 19.81
CA ARG A 150 -2.29 13.32 19.20
C ARG A 150 -2.04 11.82 19.22
N HIS A 151 -0.79 11.40 19.42
CA HIS A 151 -0.41 10.01 19.35
C HIS A 151 0.37 9.57 20.58
N ARG A 152 -0.03 8.44 21.16
CA ARG A 152 0.68 7.79 22.24
C ARG A 152 1.48 6.63 21.68
N TYR A 153 2.79 6.76 21.64
CA TYR A 153 3.68 5.70 21.17
C TYR A 153 3.97 4.71 22.29
N ILE A 154 3.79 3.42 21.99
CA ILE A 154 3.96 2.31 22.92
C ILE A 154 5.01 1.37 22.34
N LEU A 155 6.18 1.28 22.97
CA LEU A 155 7.15 0.25 22.62
C LEU A 155 6.64 -1.13 23.08
N VAL A 156 6.64 -2.08 22.16
CA VAL A 156 6.32 -3.49 22.43
C VAL A 156 7.61 -4.32 22.41
N ASP A 157 7.60 -5.41 23.18
CA ASP A 157 8.75 -6.30 23.40
C ASP A 157 8.86 -7.44 22.37
N SER A 158 7.83 -7.67 21.57
CA SER A 158 7.74 -8.78 20.64
C SER A 158 6.93 -8.41 19.39
N PRO A 159 7.28 -8.97 18.22
CA PRO A 159 6.50 -8.80 17.00
C PRO A 159 5.05 -9.29 17.12
N ASP A 160 4.81 -10.34 17.92
CA ASP A 160 3.47 -10.94 18.09
C ASP A 160 2.45 -9.93 18.65
N LYS A 161 2.88 -8.97 19.48
CA LYS A 161 2.02 -7.88 19.94
C LYS A 161 1.55 -6.99 18.79
N LEU A 162 2.39 -6.75 17.78
CA LEU A 162 1.95 -6.03 16.57
C LEU A 162 0.95 -6.87 15.76
N SER A 163 1.16 -8.19 15.70
CA SER A 163 0.20 -9.11 15.08
C SER A 163 -1.16 -9.09 15.77
N GLU A 164 -1.20 -9.04 17.10
CA GLU A 164 -2.44 -8.90 17.87
C GLU A 164 -3.16 -7.59 17.57
N VAL A 165 -2.42 -6.48 17.55
CA VAL A 165 -2.96 -5.17 17.16
C VAL A 165 -3.55 -5.24 15.75
N ALA A 166 -2.81 -5.76 14.77
CA ALA A 166 -3.27 -5.90 13.40
C ALA A 166 -4.55 -6.75 13.29
N ARG A 167 -4.59 -7.91 13.96
CA ARG A 167 -5.79 -8.76 14.01
C ARG A 167 -6.98 -8.04 14.64
N GLY A 168 -6.74 -7.21 15.66
CA GLY A 168 -7.76 -6.34 16.26
C GLY A 168 -8.41 -5.38 15.24
N HIS A 169 -7.69 -4.99 14.19
CA HIS A 169 -8.22 -4.18 13.08
C HIS A 169 -8.89 -5.00 11.97
N GLY A 170 -8.99 -6.32 12.12
CA GLY A 170 -9.43 -7.22 11.05
C GLY A 170 -8.39 -7.34 9.92
N LEU A 171 -7.13 -7.02 10.20
CA LEU A 171 -6.01 -7.15 9.26
C LEU A 171 -5.27 -8.47 9.49
N SER A 172 -4.37 -8.81 8.57
CA SER A 172 -3.49 -9.97 8.72
C SER A 172 -2.56 -9.81 9.94
N GLY A 173 -2.37 -10.89 10.69
CA GLY A 173 -1.38 -10.93 11.79
C GLY A 173 0.08 -11.01 11.28
N LYS A 174 0.30 -11.28 9.99
CA LYS A 174 1.63 -11.27 9.39
C LYS A 174 2.03 -9.85 9.07
N ILE A 175 3.09 -9.37 9.71
CA ILE A 175 3.55 -7.98 9.59
C ILE A 175 4.77 -7.91 8.69
N VAL A 176 4.77 -6.95 7.77
CA VAL A 176 5.93 -6.56 6.99
C VAL A 176 6.27 -5.11 7.31
N SER A 177 7.47 -4.89 7.85
CA SER A 177 8.03 -3.55 8.06
C SER A 177 8.50 -3.00 6.72
N THR A 178 7.86 -1.96 6.22
CA THR A 178 8.16 -1.38 4.91
C THR A 178 8.80 0.00 5.07
N PRO A 179 9.81 0.34 4.25
CA PRO A 179 10.39 1.68 4.23
C PRO A 179 9.37 2.72 3.74
N ARG A 180 9.76 3.99 3.76
CA ARG A 180 8.87 5.11 3.43
C ARG A 180 8.32 5.05 2.00
N ASP A 181 9.17 4.72 1.04
CA ASP A 181 8.90 4.89 -0.38
C ASP A 181 8.59 3.54 -1.05
N PRO A 182 7.67 3.48 -2.03
CA PRO A 182 7.41 2.28 -2.80
C PRO A 182 8.56 1.95 -3.76
N ILE A 183 8.60 0.71 -4.22
CA ILE A 183 9.53 0.26 -5.26
C ILE A 183 8.89 0.36 -6.65
N SER A 184 9.71 0.41 -7.69
CA SER A 184 9.23 0.37 -9.07
C SER A 184 9.12 -1.06 -9.59
N TYR A 185 8.41 -1.24 -10.71
CA TYR A 185 8.38 -2.54 -11.38
C TYR A 185 9.78 -3.04 -11.72
N GLN A 186 10.73 -2.17 -12.05
CA GLN A 186 12.11 -2.54 -12.38
C GLN A 186 12.90 -3.09 -11.19
N ASP A 187 12.47 -2.81 -9.96
CA ASP A 187 13.12 -3.31 -8.75
C ASP A 187 12.59 -4.69 -8.30
N LEU A 188 11.54 -5.20 -8.94
CA LEU A 188 11.02 -6.54 -8.65
C LEU A 188 12.00 -7.64 -9.03
N THR A 189 12.05 -8.70 -8.22
CA THR A 189 12.73 -9.95 -8.56
C THR A 189 12.02 -10.67 -9.70
N ASP A 190 12.71 -11.60 -10.34
CA ASP A 190 12.13 -12.41 -11.42
C ASP A 190 10.93 -13.25 -10.91
N VAL A 191 11.02 -13.75 -9.67
CA VAL A 191 9.92 -14.46 -8.99
C VAL A 191 8.74 -13.50 -8.74
N ALA A 192 8.99 -12.31 -8.21
CA ALA A 192 7.94 -11.33 -7.97
C ALA A 192 7.24 -10.90 -9.27
N ARG A 193 7.99 -10.71 -10.36
CA ARG A 193 7.42 -10.42 -11.69
C ARG A 193 6.55 -11.56 -12.21
N ALA A 194 7.00 -12.80 -12.06
CA ALA A 194 6.24 -13.98 -12.50
C ALA A 194 4.93 -14.15 -11.71
N THR A 195 4.94 -13.80 -10.42
CA THR A 195 3.78 -13.90 -9.51
C THR A 195 2.79 -12.73 -9.66
N LEU A 196 3.27 -11.54 -10.03
CA LEU A 196 2.47 -10.31 -10.10
C LEU A 196 1.16 -10.47 -10.89
N PRO A 197 1.12 -11.12 -12.08
CA PRO A 197 -0.14 -11.33 -12.80
C PRO A 197 -1.22 -12.05 -12.00
N ASP A 198 -0.83 -13.08 -11.25
CA ASP A 198 -1.76 -13.88 -10.47
C ASP A 198 -2.20 -13.16 -9.19
N ALA A 199 -1.30 -12.37 -8.59
CA ALA A 199 -1.64 -11.49 -7.48
C ALA A 199 -2.67 -10.42 -7.88
N VAL A 200 -2.49 -9.77 -9.04
CA VAL A 200 -3.44 -8.78 -9.57
C VAL A 200 -4.79 -9.45 -9.87
N ARG A 201 -4.80 -10.61 -10.53
CA ARG A 201 -6.04 -11.36 -10.81
C ARG A 201 -6.77 -11.75 -9.54
N LYS A 202 -6.06 -12.29 -8.54
CA LYS A 202 -6.59 -12.62 -7.21
C LYS A 202 -7.23 -11.39 -6.56
N LEU A 203 -6.50 -10.28 -6.53
CA LEU A 203 -6.96 -9.02 -5.93
C LEU A 203 -8.25 -8.50 -6.60
N VAL A 204 -8.31 -8.49 -7.93
CA VAL A 204 -9.47 -7.99 -8.68
C VAL A 204 -10.71 -8.87 -8.41
N ARG A 205 -10.54 -10.19 -8.35
CA ARG A 205 -11.64 -11.14 -8.08
C ARG A 205 -12.12 -11.07 -6.63
N GLU A 206 -11.21 -11.07 -5.66
CA GLU A 206 -11.58 -10.95 -4.24
C GLU A 206 -12.30 -9.63 -3.92
N ARG A 207 -11.99 -8.57 -4.67
CA ARG A 207 -12.56 -7.24 -4.48
C ARG A 207 -13.51 -6.83 -5.62
N GLU A 208 -14.27 -7.80 -6.14
CA GLU A 208 -15.23 -7.58 -7.23
C GLU A 208 -16.12 -6.36 -6.98
N GLU A 209 -16.68 -6.25 -5.77
CA GLU A 209 -17.61 -5.18 -5.40
C GLU A 209 -17.02 -3.77 -5.50
N PHE A 210 -15.70 -3.67 -5.34
CA PHE A 210 -14.94 -2.44 -5.51
C PHE A 210 -14.58 -2.21 -6.97
N PHE A 211 -14.10 -3.23 -7.68
CA PHE A 211 -13.67 -3.10 -9.06
C PHE A 211 -14.83 -2.92 -10.06
N VAL A 212 -16.04 -3.40 -9.73
CA VAL A 212 -17.24 -3.12 -10.52
C VAL A 212 -17.55 -1.62 -10.56
N GLU A 213 -17.10 -0.85 -9.56
CA GLU A 213 -17.29 0.60 -9.54
C GLU A 213 -16.58 1.28 -10.70
N PHE A 214 -15.51 0.70 -11.27
CA PHE A 214 -14.87 1.24 -12.46
C PHE A 214 -15.90 1.43 -13.59
N PHE A 215 -16.73 0.43 -13.86
CA PHE A 215 -17.77 0.50 -14.90
C PHE A 215 -18.85 1.54 -14.57
N ASN A 216 -19.13 1.72 -13.28
CA ASN A 216 -20.11 2.70 -12.81
C ASN A 216 -19.61 4.15 -12.85
N VAL A 217 -18.30 4.39 -12.71
CA VAL A 217 -17.72 5.74 -12.63
C VAL A 217 -16.87 6.13 -13.84
N ALA A 218 -16.64 5.21 -14.79
CA ALA A 218 -15.88 5.47 -16.01
C ALA A 218 -16.48 6.61 -16.83
N GLU A 219 -15.67 7.60 -17.18
CA GLU A 219 -16.07 8.79 -17.94
C GLU A 219 -15.33 8.86 -19.29
N PRO A 220 -15.82 9.68 -20.24
CA PRO A 220 -15.06 10.06 -21.42
C PRO A 220 -13.71 10.68 -21.04
N ILE A 221 -12.62 10.24 -21.69
CA ILE A 221 -11.29 10.86 -21.53
C ILE A 221 -11.25 12.15 -22.35
N ASN A 222 -11.81 12.09 -23.56
CA ASN A 222 -12.00 13.22 -24.46
C ASN A 222 -13.20 12.96 -25.36
N ILE A 223 -13.50 13.89 -26.27
CA ILE A 223 -14.62 13.80 -27.22
C ILE A 223 -14.62 12.56 -28.12
N ARG A 224 -13.51 11.84 -28.26
CA ARG A 224 -13.35 10.69 -29.18
C ARG A 224 -13.17 9.35 -28.47
N ILE A 225 -12.75 9.35 -27.20
CA ILE A 225 -12.31 8.14 -26.49
C ILE A 225 -12.95 8.08 -25.11
N HIS A 226 -13.65 6.98 -24.84
CA HIS A 226 -14.15 6.65 -23.52
C HIS A 226 -13.16 5.82 -22.69
N ALA A 227 -13.14 5.99 -21.35
CA ALA A 227 -12.28 5.21 -20.46
C ALA A 227 -12.46 3.69 -20.59
N LEU A 228 -13.71 3.24 -20.74
CA LEU A 228 -14.06 1.83 -20.95
C LEU A 228 -13.41 1.20 -22.19
N GLU A 229 -13.11 1.99 -23.22
CA GLU A 229 -12.47 1.50 -24.45
C GLU A 229 -10.98 1.19 -24.25
N ALA A 230 -10.39 1.59 -23.10
CA ALA A 230 -9.02 1.25 -22.77
C ALA A 230 -8.86 -0.21 -22.30
N LEU A 231 -9.95 -0.90 -21.98
CA LEU A 231 -9.93 -2.31 -21.63
C LEU A 231 -9.77 -3.16 -22.89
N LYS A 232 -8.81 -4.08 -22.89
CA LYS A 232 -8.58 -4.99 -24.02
C LYS A 232 -9.84 -5.80 -24.29
N GLY A 233 -10.22 -5.87 -25.57
CA GLY A 233 -11.47 -6.52 -26.00
C GLY A 233 -12.73 -5.68 -25.88
N VAL A 234 -12.66 -4.44 -25.37
CA VAL A 234 -13.82 -3.52 -25.30
C VAL A 234 -13.76 -2.49 -26.41
N GLY A 235 -14.57 -2.69 -27.45
CA GLY A 235 -14.73 -1.72 -28.54
C GLY A 235 -15.82 -0.67 -28.29
N LYS A 236 -15.90 0.34 -29.17
CA LYS A 236 -16.91 1.44 -29.12
C LYS A 236 -18.35 0.97 -28.96
N LYS A 237 -18.74 -0.09 -29.67
CA LYS A 237 -20.10 -0.65 -29.60
C LYS A 237 -20.42 -1.18 -28.21
N MET A 238 -19.47 -1.90 -27.61
CA MET A 238 -19.61 -2.51 -26.29
C MET A 238 -19.58 -1.44 -25.20
N ALA A 239 -18.68 -0.47 -25.30
CA ALA A 239 -18.64 0.69 -24.39
C ALA A 239 -19.96 1.45 -24.41
N ARG A 240 -20.53 1.74 -25.59
CA ARG A 240 -21.86 2.38 -25.71
C ARG A 240 -22.97 1.55 -25.06
N HIS A 241 -22.96 0.22 -25.25
CA HIS A 241 -23.96 -0.65 -24.64
C HIS A 241 -23.85 -0.66 -23.11
N LEU A 242 -22.64 -0.70 -22.55
CA LEU A 242 -22.43 -0.56 -21.11
C LEU A 242 -22.97 0.77 -20.57
N LEU A 243 -22.75 1.87 -21.30
CA LEU A 243 -23.23 3.19 -20.88
C LEU A 243 -24.76 3.24 -20.83
N LEU A 244 -25.44 2.68 -21.84
CA LEU A 244 -26.91 2.60 -21.87
C LEU A 244 -27.48 1.77 -20.72
N GLU A 245 -26.85 0.63 -20.39
CA GLU A 245 -27.29 -0.19 -19.26
C GLU A 245 -26.99 0.49 -17.91
N ARG A 246 -25.86 1.20 -17.81
CA ARG A 246 -25.50 1.99 -16.63
C ARG A 246 -26.48 3.14 -16.35
N GLU A 247 -27.01 3.78 -17.39
CA GLU A 247 -28.02 4.84 -17.26
C GLU A 247 -29.31 4.32 -16.61
N ARG A 248 -29.64 3.03 -16.82
CA ARG A 248 -30.80 2.39 -16.19
C ARG A 248 -30.54 2.08 -14.72
N ARG A 249 -29.42 1.41 -14.44
CA ARG A 249 -29.01 1.05 -13.08
C ARG A 249 -27.51 0.82 -12.99
N ARG A 250 -26.96 1.02 -11.79
CA ARG A 250 -25.57 0.70 -11.48
C ARG A 250 -25.35 -0.82 -11.52
N PHE A 251 -24.17 -1.22 -11.97
CA PHE A 251 -23.71 -2.61 -11.90
C PHE A 251 -23.33 -2.98 -10.46
N THR A 252 -23.64 -4.21 -10.09
CA THR A 252 -23.39 -4.76 -8.75
C THR A 252 -22.40 -5.93 -8.74
N SER A 253 -22.19 -6.57 -9.89
CA SER A 253 -21.29 -7.72 -10.06
C SER A 253 -20.63 -7.73 -11.43
N PHE A 254 -19.52 -8.45 -11.54
CA PHE A 254 -18.85 -8.74 -12.81
C PHE A 254 -19.72 -9.60 -13.71
N GLU A 255 -20.57 -10.47 -13.18
CA GLU A 255 -21.48 -11.28 -14.00
C GLU A 255 -22.48 -10.43 -14.79
N GLU A 256 -22.96 -9.31 -14.24
CA GLU A 256 -23.80 -8.36 -14.99
C GLU A 256 -23.02 -7.70 -16.13
N VAL A 257 -21.79 -7.26 -15.87
CA VAL A 257 -20.92 -6.62 -16.86
C VAL A 257 -20.51 -7.61 -17.95
N LYS A 258 -20.19 -8.85 -17.58
CA LYS A 258 -19.80 -9.95 -18.46
C LYS A 258 -20.90 -10.31 -19.45
N LYS A 259 -22.18 -10.27 -19.05
CA LYS A 259 -23.31 -10.48 -19.96
C LYS A 259 -23.34 -9.48 -21.11
N ILE A 260 -22.85 -8.27 -20.90
CA ILE A 260 -22.80 -7.19 -21.89
C ILE A 260 -21.52 -7.28 -22.71
N LEU A 261 -20.38 -7.39 -22.03
CA LEU A 261 -19.07 -7.40 -22.65
C LEU A 261 -18.71 -8.71 -23.36
N LYS A 262 -19.33 -9.83 -22.99
CA LYS A 262 -18.98 -11.18 -23.51
C LYS A 262 -17.50 -11.57 -23.31
N ILE A 263 -16.80 -10.85 -22.45
CA ILE A 263 -15.43 -11.13 -21.97
C ILE A 263 -15.44 -11.06 -20.45
N ASP A 264 -14.46 -11.69 -19.80
CA ASP A 264 -14.32 -11.63 -18.34
C ASP A 264 -13.88 -10.21 -17.90
N PRO A 265 -14.72 -9.44 -17.19
CA PRO A 265 -14.37 -8.10 -16.74
C PRO A 265 -13.21 -8.11 -15.74
N ALA A 266 -13.08 -9.16 -14.92
CA ALA A 266 -11.99 -9.28 -13.96
C ALA A 266 -10.65 -9.42 -14.70
N GLU A 267 -10.61 -10.22 -15.76
CA GLU A 267 -9.40 -10.41 -16.57
C GLU A 267 -9.03 -9.13 -17.33
N ALA A 268 -10.01 -8.46 -17.94
CA ALA A 268 -9.77 -7.23 -18.68
C ALA A 268 -9.24 -6.10 -17.77
N LEU A 269 -9.74 -6.00 -16.54
CA LEU A 269 -9.22 -5.07 -15.54
C LEU A 269 -7.82 -5.47 -15.06
N ALA A 270 -7.59 -6.75 -14.78
CA ALA A 270 -6.29 -7.24 -14.33
C ALA A 270 -5.19 -6.99 -15.38
N GLU A 271 -5.45 -7.32 -16.65
CA GLU A 271 -4.54 -7.01 -17.75
C GLU A 271 -4.26 -5.50 -17.84
N LYS A 272 -5.29 -4.65 -17.74
CA LYS A 272 -5.11 -3.20 -17.79
C LYS A 272 -4.25 -2.66 -16.64
N ILE A 273 -4.47 -3.17 -15.42
CA ILE A 273 -3.67 -2.82 -14.25
C ILE A 273 -2.21 -3.26 -14.45
N LEU A 274 -1.98 -4.47 -14.95
CA LEU A 274 -0.63 -4.99 -15.20
C LEU A 274 0.11 -4.13 -16.23
N GLU A 275 -0.54 -3.73 -17.33
CA GLU A 275 0.08 -2.85 -18.32
C GLU A 275 0.53 -1.51 -17.71
N GLU A 276 -0.23 -0.98 -16.76
CA GLU A 276 0.10 0.24 -16.03
C GLU A 276 1.26 0.04 -15.05
N ILE A 277 1.25 -1.04 -14.24
CA ILE A 277 2.33 -1.35 -13.30
C ILE A 277 3.65 -1.57 -14.06
N GLU A 278 3.61 -2.30 -15.17
CA GLU A 278 4.77 -2.59 -16.02
C GLU A 278 5.29 -1.37 -16.78
N CYS A 279 4.58 -0.24 -16.72
CA CYS A 279 4.92 1.00 -17.41
C CYS A 279 5.02 0.86 -18.93
N ARG A 280 4.23 -0.02 -19.57
CA ARG A 280 4.38 -0.29 -21.01
C ARG A 280 4.25 0.99 -21.82
N ASP A 281 5.09 1.14 -22.86
CA ASP A 281 5.10 2.34 -23.70
C ASP A 281 3.76 2.58 -24.41
N THR A 282 3.01 1.50 -24.66
CA THR A 282 1.66 1.53 -25.25
C THR A 282 0.63 2.21 -24.35
N VAL A 283 0.88 2.32 -23.05
CA VAL A 283 -0.03 2.97 -22.10
C VAL A 283 0.08 4.48 -22.25
N LYS A 284 -0.98 5.08 -22.81
CA LYS A 284 -1.12 6.52 -22.97
C LYS A 284 -1.81 7.21 -21.79
N TYR A 285 -2.71 6.49 -21.13
CA TYR A 285 -3.50 6.98 -19.99
C TYR A 285 -3.42 5.97 -18.86
N TYR A 286 -3.16 6.47 -17.66
CA TYR A 286 -3.09 5.70 -16.44
C TYR A 286 -4.39 5.87 -15.66
N PHE A 287 -5.01 4.76 -15.29
CA PHE A 287 -6.33 4.74 -14.65
C PHE A 287 -6.19 4.39 -13.19
N PHE A 288 -5.41 3.36 -12.87
CA PHE A 288 -5.39 2.73 -11.57
C PHE A 288 -4.11 3.01 -10.77
N VAL A 289 -2.98 3.14 -11.47
CA VAL A 289 -1.63 3.31 -10.88
C VAL A 289 -1.04 4.65 -11.30
N GLU A 290 -0.24 5.29 -10.44
CA GLU A 290 0.47 6.50 -10.80
C GLU A 290 1.47 6.24 -11.96
N PRO A 291 1.57 7.15 -12.93
CA PRO A 291 2.37 6.94 -14.12
C PRO A 291 3.86 6.93 -13.79
N CYS A 292 4.59 6.01 -14.41
CA CYS A 292 6.03 5.91 -14.25
C CYS A 292 6.77 7.11 -14.85
N ASP A 293 6.21 7.67 -15.93
CA ASP A 293 6.58 8.95 -16.52
C ASP A 293 5.54 10.03 -16.12
N PRO A 294 5.92 11.03 -15.32
CA PRO A 294 5.03 12.12 -14.91
C PRO A 294 4.40 12.91 -16.06
N SER A 295 4.93 12.80 -17.28
CA SER A 295 4.35 13.43 -18.47
C SER A 295 3.04 12.78 -18.92
N LYS A 296 2.81 11.50 -18.57
CA LYS A 296 1.63 10.76 -18.97
C LYS A 296 0.43 11.11 -18.06
N PRO A 297 -0.78 11.31 -18.61
CA PRO A 297 -1.94 11.67 -17.79
C PRO A 297 -2.37 10.54 -16.82
N TYR A 298 -2.52 10.90 -15.55
CA TYR A 298 -3.14 10.08 -14.51
C TYR A 298 -4.60 10.49 -14.31
N LEU A 299 -5.52 9.52 -14.45
CA LEU A 299 -6.97 9.75 -14.37
C LEU A 299 -7.56 9.45 -12.98
N GLY A 300 -6.78 8.84 -12.07
CA GLY A 300 -7.17 8.67 -10.66
C GLY A 300 -8.45 7.85 -10.44
N TYR A 301 -8.68 6.81 -11.23
CA TYR A 301 -9.88 5.98 -11.07
C TYR A 301 -9.89 5.22 -9.75
N THR A 302 -8.73 4.81 -9.23
CA THR A 302 -8.64 4.15 -7.93
C THR A 302 -9.26 5.00 -6.82
N GLU A 303 -8.94 6.29 -6.73
CA GLU A 303 -9.51 7.21 -5.75
C GLU A 303 -11.00 7.46 -5.98
N ARG A 304 -11.41 7.61 -7.24
CA ARG A 304 -12.82 7.82 -7.61
C ARG A 304 -13.68 6.61 -7.24
N MET A 305 -13.18 5.41 -7.51
CA MET A 305 -13.81 4.14 -7.14
C MET A 305 -13.92 4.03 -5.63
N TRP A 306 -12.86 4.35 -4.88
CA TRP A 306 -12.91 4.34 -3.41
C TRP A 306 -13.95 5.31 -2.85
N LYS A 307 -14.04 6.51 -3.40
CA LYS A 307 -15.06 7.50 -3.00
C LYS A 307 -16.48 6.96 -3.25
N SER A 308 -16.71 6.37 -4.42
CA SER A 308 -17.99 5.75 -4.80
C SER A 308 -18.35 4.56 -3.90
N TYR A 309 -17.41 3.61 -3.75
CA TYR A 309 -17.56 2.42 -2.93
C TYR A 309 -17.85 2.77 -1.46
N ALA A 310 -17.08 3.70 -0.87
CA ALA A 310 -17.27 4.10 0.52
C ALA A 310 -18.60 4.83 0.76
N ALA A 311 -19.10 5.60 -0.21
CA ALA A 311 -20.44 6.19 -0.14
C ALA A 311 -21.52 5.09 -0.13
N ARG A 312 -21.38 4.09 -1.00
CA ARG A 312 -22.32 2.97 -1.12
C ARG A 312 -22.34 2.08 0.13
N VAL A 313 -21.18 1.77 0.69
CA VAL A 313 -21.08 0.99 1.94
C VAL A 313 -21.71 1.75 3.12
N ARG A 314 -21.50 3.07 3.21
CA ARG A 314 -22.14 3.91 4.24
C ARG A 314 -23.65 3.90 4.13
N ALA A 315 -24.19 4.14 2.93
CA ALA A 315 -25.63 4.12 2.69
C ALA A 315 -26.28 2.77 3.06
N ARG A 316 -25.60 1.64 2.78
CA ARG A 316 -26.08 0.31 3.19
C ARG A 316 -26.10 0.11 4.70
N ARG A 317 -25.07 0.60 5.41
CA ARG A 317 -25.01 0.54 6.87
C ARG A 317 -26.11 1.39 7.52
N GLU A 318 -26.36 2.58 6.98
CA GLU A 318 -27.44 3.46 7.43
C GLU A 318 -28.82 2.82 7.22
N ALA A 319 -29.05 2.19 6.06
CA ALA A 319 -30.29 1.46 5.79
C ALA A 319 -30.49 0.27 6.75
N ALA A 320 -29.44 -0.51 7.01
CA ALA A 320 -29.51 -1.67 7.92
C ALA A 320 -29.66 -1.27 9.40
N GLY A 321 -29.10 -0.14 9.82
CA GLY A 321 -29.25 0.38 11.18
C GLY A 321 -30.59 1.07 11.46
N GLY A 322 -31.34 1.44 10.41
CA GLY A 322 -32.68 2.01 10.54
C GLY A 322 -33.78 0.99 10.86
N GLU A 323 -33.56 -0.29 10.58
CA GLU A 323 -34.56 -1.36 10.80
C GLU A 323 -34.57 -1.88 12.26
N SER A 324 -33.58 -1.55 13.08
CA SER A 324 -33.52 -1.96 14.51
C SER A 324 -34.17 -0.98 15.49
N GLY A 325 -34.88 0.04 14.99
CA GLY A 325 -35.44 1.12 15.82
C GLY A 325 -36.86 1.55 15.45
N SER A 326 -37.67 0.66 14.85
CA SER A 326 -39.10 0.90 14.58
C SER A 326 -40.00 -0.04 15.36
#